data_AF-A0A814KB24-F1
#
_entry.id   AF-A0A814KB24-F1
#
_cell.length_a   1.000
_cell.length_b   1.000
_cell.length_c   1.000
_cell.angle_alpha   90.00
_cell.angle_beta   90.00
_cell.angle_gamma   90.00
#
_symmetry.space_group_name_H-M   'P 1'
#
loop_
_entity.id
_entity.type
_entity.pdbx_description
1 polymer ?
#
loop_
_entity_poly.entity_id
_entity_poly.type
_entity_poly.pdbx_seq_one_letter_code
_entity_poly.pdbx_strand_id
1 'polypeptide(L)'
;MNDTTKSCNEEKSDITILKSDTSMFKSGYWKSQYFQYGKWHGPCRFSLTFENSSTTVKGTGSDDIGKFTINGVYSHETSRLGLSKKYQLGTGNKTQNLGHTVTIQLTWNKSSNQFEGKWYVRTNKYHGNDKFQLKFDGRHLSANLNSDDKSLGFTISGGIDKPVHKHFTSIVISHIYENTVADRIEQLK
;
A
#
# COMPACT_ATOMS: atom_id res chain seq x y z
N MET A 1 33.33 -59.98 -6.46
CA MET A 1 34.02 -58.66 -6.49
C MET A 1 33.03 -57.67 -7.06
N ASN A 2 32.80 -56.59 -6.32
CA ASN A 2 31.58 -55.79 -6.35
C ASN A 2 31.50 -54.87 -7.57
N ASP A 3 30.36 -54.94 -8.24
CA ASP A 3 29.85 -53.94 -9.19
C ASP A 3 29.00 -52.94 -8.39
N THR A 4 29.28 -51.65 -8.50
CA THR A 4 28.44 -50.59 -7.94
C THR A 4 28.65 -49.32 -8.77
N THR A 5 27.90 -49.22 -9.86
CA THR A 5 27.59 -47.95 -10.55
C THR A 5 26.89 -46.99 -9.59
N LYS A 6 27.52 -45.85 -9.35
CA LYS A 6 27.02 -44.74 -8.53
C LYS A 6 26.16 -43.84 -9.42
N SER A 7 24.83 -43.90 -9.24
CA SER A 7 23.86 -43.04 -9.94
C SER A 7 23.91 -41.62 -9.38
N CYS A 8 24.03 -40.63 -10.26
CA CYS A 8 23.82 -39.22 -9.95
C CYS A 8 22.31 -38.99 -9.69
N ASN A 9 21.98 -38.40 -8.55
CA ASN A 9 20.63 -37.92 -8.27
C ASN A 9 20.50 -36.49 -8.81
N GLU A 10 19.69 -36.31 -9.86
CA GLU A 10 19.16 -35.00 -10.24
C GLU A 10 18.10 -34.59 -9.21
N GLU A 11 18.46 -33.65 -8.34
CA GLU A 11 17.54 -33.02 -7.41
C GLU A 11 16.66 -32.03 -8.19
N LYS A 12 15.46 -32.51 -8.55
CA LYS A 12 14.43 -31.71 -9.23
C LYS A 12 13.90 -30.69 -8.23
N SER A 13 14.37 -29.44 -8.31
CA SER A 13 13.82 -28.35 -7.52
C SER A 13 12.44 -27.98 -8.06
N ASP A 14 11.39 -28.29 -7.29
CA ASP A 14 10.04 -27.81 -7.53
C ASP A 14 10.03 -26.29 -7.35
N ILE A 15 10.14 -25.58 -8.49
CA ILE A 15 9.89 -24.14 -8.57
C ILE A 15 8.40 -23.93 -8.32
N THR A 16 8.05 -23.80 -7.04
CA THR A 16 6.75 -23.31 -6.61
C THR A 16 6.71 -21.84 -7.00
N ILE A 17 6.08 -21.53 -8.15
CA ILE A 17 5.76 -20.16 -8.54
C ILE A 17 4.88 -19.60 -7.43
N LEU A 18 5.49 -18.84 -6.52
CA LEU A 18 4.78 -18.11 -5.48
C LEU A 18 3.77 -17.22 -6.21
N LYS A 19 2.48 -17.56 -6.10
CA LYS A 19 1.40 -16.63 -6.42
C LYS A 19 1.77 -15.33 -5.74
N SER A 20 2.01 -14.27 -6.53
CA SER A 20 2.19 -12.94 -6.00
C SER A 20 0.91 -12.62 -5.23
N ASP A 21 0.94 -12.84 -3.92
CA ASP A 21 -0.18 -12.52 -3.05
C ASP A 21 -0.26 -11.00 -3.07
N THR A 22 -1.14 -10.47 -3.92
CA THR A 22 -1.38 -9.04 -4.03
C THR A 22 -1.98 -8.59 -2.71
N SER A 23 -1.11 -8.28 -1.74
CA SER A 23 -1.50 -7.76 -0.44
C SER A 23 -2.54 -6.66 -0.63
N MET A 24 -3.71 -6.83 -0.02
CA MET A 24 -4.79 -5.82 -0.06
C MET A 24 -4.37 -4.51 0.62
N PHE A 25 -3.38 -4.58 1.52
CA PHE A 25 -2.82 -3.45 2.24
C PHE A 25 -1.61 -2.91 1.45
N LYS A 26 -1.87 -1.94 0.59
CA LYS A 26 -0.88 -1.33 -0.30
C LYS A 26 -0.57 0.11 0.10
N SER A 27 0.69 0.40 0.35
CA SER A 27 1.15 1.78 0.53
C SER A 27 1.05 2.55 -0.78
N GLY A 28 0.50 3.76 -0.73
CA GLY A 28 0.22 4.57 -1.93
C GLY A 28 -0.96 5.51 -1.74
N TYR A 29 -1.52 5.95 -2.86
CA TYR A 29 -2.71 6.77 -2.90
C TYR A 29 -3.97 5.90 -2.91
N TRP A 30 -4.97 6.39 -2.19
CA TRP A 30 -6.28 5.76 -2.06
C TRP A 30 -7.37 6.79 -2.36
N LYS A 31 -8.45 6.33 -2.99
CA LYS A 31 -9.67 7.08 -3.23
C LYS A 31 -10.71 6.68 -2.19
N SER A 32 -11.31 7.64 -1.53
CA SER A 32 -12.40 7.42 -0.58
C SER A 32 -13.68 8.12 -1.00
N GLN A 33 -14.81 7.51 -0.65
CA GLN A 33 -16.11 8.18 -0.66
C GLN A 33 -16.90 7.79 0.59
N TYR A 34 -17.75 8.69 1.05
CA TYR A 34 -18.58 8.49 2.23
C TYR A 34 -20.00 8.94 1.98
N PHE A 35 -20.96 8.25 2.61
CA PHE A 35 -22.36 8.63 2.54
C PHE A 35 -22.70 9.56 3.71
N GLN A 36 -23.38 10.67 3.44
CA GLN A 36 -23.83 11.60 4.47
C GLN A 36 -24.98 12.45 3.92
N TYR A 37 -26.01 12.66 4.75
CA TYR A 37 -27.19 13.45 4.37
C TYR A 37 -27.87 12.94 3.10
N GLY A 38 -28.00 11.61 2.96
CA GLY A 38 -28.70 10.99 1.84
C GLY A 38 -27.94 10.98 0.51
N LYS A 39 -26.67 11.40 0.48
CA LYS A 39 -25.84 11.41 -0.75
C LYS A 39 -24.42 10.92 -0.50
N TRP A 40 -23.78 10.46 -1.58
CA TRP A 40 -22.34 10.17 -1.61
C TRP A 40 -21.53 11.46 -1.76
N HIS A 41 -20.43 11.54 -1.02
CA HIS A 41 -19.43 12.61 -1.10
C HIS A 41 -18.07 12.00 -1.48
N GLY A 42 -17.28 12.73 -2.26
CA GLY A 42 -16.05 12.25 -2.89
C GLY A 42 -16.20 11.97 -4.39
N PRO A 43 -15.21 11.31 -5.03
CA PRO A 43 -14.04 10.70 -4.42
C PRO A 43 -12.98 11.72 -3.98
N CYS A 44 -12.47 11.57 -2.75
CA CYS A 44 -11.29 12.30 -2.26
C CYS A 44 -10.07 11.39 -2.27
N ARG A 45 -8.90 11.93 -2.57
CA ARG A 45 -7.63 11.16 -2.62
C ARG A 45 -6.73 11.51 -1.44
N PHE A 46 -6.19 10.50 -0.78
CA PHE A 46 -5.19 10.66 0.28
C PHE A 46 -4.16 9.54 0.27
N SER A 47 -3.04 9.74 0.97
CA SER A 47 -1.98 8.73 1.08
C SER A 47 -2.20 7.83 2.30
N LEU A 48 -1.89 6.55 2.14
CA LEU A 48 -1.71 5.60 3.24
C LEU A 48 -0.36 4.90 3.10
N THR A 49 0.31 4.71 4.22
CA THR A 49 1.53 3.93 4.37
C THR A 49 1.28 2.84 5.40
N PHE A 50 1.39 1.58 4.98
CA PHE A 50 1.22 0.40 5.81
C PHE A 50 2.59 -0.10 6.27
N GLU A 51 2.77 -0.24 7.58
CA GLU A 51 3.99 -0.74 8.21
C GLU A 51 3.83 -2.22 8.59
N ASN A 52 4.43 -3.11 7.78
CA ASN A 52 4.29 -4.57 7.92
C ASN A 52 4.75 -5.12 9.26
N SER A 53 5.76 -4.51 9.89
CA SER A 53 6.30 -4.95 11.18
C SER A 53 5.39 -4.63 12.36
N SER A 54 4.55 -3.60 12.25
CA SER A 54 3.78 -3.05 13.37
C SER A 54 2.27 -3.19 13.21
N THR A 55 1.78 -3.68 12.06
CA THR A 55 0.34 -3.68 11.70
C THR A 55 -0.31 -2.30 11.81
N THR A 56 0.50 -1.24 11.69
CA THR A 56 0.03 0.14 11.76
C THR A 56 -0.08 0.75 10.38
N VAL A 57 -1.00 1.69 10.25
CA VAL A 57 -1.17 2.48 9.04
C VAL A 57 -1.19 3.95 9.38
N LYS A 58 -0.46 4.74 8.59
CA LYS A 58 -0.42 6.20 8.69
C LYS A 58 -0.84 6.81 7.38
N GLY A 59 -1.30 8.05 7.39
CA GLY A 59 -1.70 8.72 6.17
C GLY A 59 -1.93 10.20 6.34
N THR A 60 -2.06 10.90 5.22
CA THR A 60 -2.37 12.33 5.17
C THR A 60 -3.18 12.66 3.94
N GLY A 61 -4.00 13.71 4.02
CA GLY A 61 -4.79 14.16 2.88
C GLY A 61 -5.54 15.45 3.14
N SER A 62 -6.42 15.78 2.20
CA SER A 62 -7.36 16.89 2.30
C SER A 62 -8.65 16.53 1.59
N ASP A 63 -9.76 17.07 2.07
CA ASP A 63 -11.07 17.06 1.41
C ASP A 63 -11.79 18.40 1.64
N ASP A 64 -13.08 18.45 1.33
CA ASP A 64 -13.94 19.63 1.47
C ASP A 64 -14.09 20.10 2.94
N ILE A 65 -13.81 19.23 3.91
CA ILE A 65 -13.82 19.59 5.33
C ILE A 65 -12.49 20.24 5.70
N GLY A 66 -11.37 19.66 5.29
CA GLY A 66 -10.05 20.25 5.50
C GLY A 66 -8.91 19.27 5.36
N LYS A 67 -7.71 19.70 5.79
CA LYS A 67 -6.52 18.86 5.86
C LYS A 67 -6.62 17.91 7.05
N PHE A 68 -6.08 16.71 6.91
CA PHE A 68 -6.13 15.70 7.96
C PHE A 68 -4.90 14.78 7.96
N THR A 69 -4.68 14.17 9.12
CA THR A 69 -3.77 13.02 9.30
C THR A 69 -4.58 11.77 9.63
N ILE A 70 -4.00 10.60 9.35
CA ILE A 70 -4.59 9.29 9.62
C ILE A 70 -3.58 8.49 10.46
N ASN A 71 -4.08 7.88 11.53
CA ASN A 71 -3.42 6.80 12.24
C ASN A 71 -4.38 5.61 12.34
N GLY A 72 -3.88 4.39 12.30
CA GLY A 72 -4.75 3.22 12.33
C GLY A 72 -4.00 1.91 12.49
N VAL A 73 -4.78 0.83 12.44
CA VAL A 73 -4.31 -0.54 12.51
C VAL A 73 -4.99 -1.39 11.44
N TYR A 74 -4.32 -2.45 11.03
CA TYR A 74 -4.86 -3.37 10.03
C TYR A 74 -4.52 -4.82 10.36
N SER A 75 -5.25 -5.77 9.79
CA SER A 75 -5.06 -7.19 10.06
C SER A 75 -5.17 -8.00 8.77
N HIS A 76 -4.09 -8.70 8.41
CA HIS A 76 -4.08 -9.66 7.30
C HIS A 76 -5.04 -10.82 7.55
N GLU A 77 -5.09 -11.32 8.79
CA GLU A 77 -5.93 -12.46 9.19
C GLU A 77 -7.42 -12.18 9.01
N THR A 78 -7.87 -11.01 9.46
CA THR A 78 -9.29 -10.65 9.43
C THR A 78 -9.67 -9.81 8.21
N SER A 79 -8.68 -9.39 7.42
CA SER A 79 -8.86 -8.46 6.30
C SER A 79 -9.57 -7.16 6.71
N ARG A 80 -9.29 -6.67 7.92
CA ARG A 80 -9.91 -5.48 8.51
C ARG A 80 -8.93 -4.31 8.58
N LEU A 81 -9.50 -3.10 8.52
CA LEU A 81 -8.78 -1.83 8.57
C LEU A 81 -9.53 -0.86 9.49
N GLY A 82 -8.87 -0.40 10.55
CA GLY A 82 -9.38 0.63 11.46
C GLY A 82 -8.55 1.91 11.33
N LEU A 83 -9.19 3.04 11.03
CA LEU A 83 -8.53 4.33 10.86
C LEU A 83 -9.11 5.38 11.81
N SER A 84 -8.25 6.27 12.26
CA SER A 84 -8.55 7.49 13.00
C SER A 84 -8.07 8.67 12.17
N LYS A 85 -9.03 9.37 11.55
CA LYS A 85 -8.79 10.54 10.71
C LYS A 85 -8.98 11.80 11.54
N LYS A 86 -7.90 12.54 11.80
CA LYS A 86 -7.94 13.77 12.61
C LYS A 86 -7.79 14.99 11.71
N TYR A 87 -8.79 15.86 11.70
CA TYR A 87 -8.70 17.12 10.95
C TYR A 87 -7.81 18.14 11.66
N GLN A 88 -7.05 18.90 10.86
CA GLN A 88 -6.30 20.05 11.33
C GLN A 88 -7.23 21.26 11.42
N LEU A 89 -7.45 21.76 12.64
CA LEU A 89 -8.26 22.95 12.89
C LEU A 89 -7.77 24.15 12.06
N GLY A 90 -8.70 24.95 11.53
CA GLY A 90 -8.39 26.14 10.74
C GLY A 90 -8.14 25.89 9.25
N THR A 91 -8.28 24.65 8.77
CA THR A 91 -8.18 24.31 7.34
C THR A 91 -9.56 23.98 6.75
N GLY A 92 -9.75 24.21 5.45
CA GLY A 92 -11.00 23.90 4.75
C GLY A 92 -12.22 24.63 5.31
N ASN A 93 -13.35 23.92 5.43
CA ASN A 93 -14.61 24.49 5.86
C ASN A 93 -14.65 24.71 7.38
N LYS A 94 -14.49 25.98 7.80
CA LYS A 94 -14.47 26.39 9.21
C LYS A 94 -15.74 26.05 10.00
N THR A 95 -16.89 25.90 9.33
CA THR A 95 -18.16 25.57 10.02
C THR A 95 -18.25 24.08 10.39
N GLN A 96 -17.56 23.22 9.65
CA GLN A 96 -17.60 21.77 9.82
C GLN A 96 -16.30 21.22 10.44
N ASN A 97 -15.16 21.81 10.10
CA ASN A 97 -13.87 21.44 10.65
C ASN A 97 -13.67 22.05 12.04
N LEU A 98 -14.03 21.25 13.04
CA LEU A 98 -13.82 21.54 14.46
C LEU A 98 -12.53 20.92 15.01
N GLY A 99 -11.58 20.52 14.14
CA GLY A 99 -10.38 19.79 14.54
C GLY A 99 -10.67 18.39 15.10
N HIS A 100 -11.83 17.83 14.79
CA HIS A 100 -12.33 16.59 15.34
C HIS A 100 -11.72 15.35 14.67
N THR A 101 -11.92 14.20 15.30
CA THR A 101 -11.52 12.90 14.79
C THR A 101 -12.73 12.13 14.26
N VAL A 102 -12.56 11.51 13.11
CA VAL A 102 -13.50 10.54 12.52
C VAL A 102 -12.89 9.15 12.64
N THR A 103 -13.62 8.23 13.24
CA THR A 103 -13.26 6.81 13.30
C THR A 103 -13.83 6.10 12.07
N ILE A 104 -13.04 5.28 11.39
CA ILE A 104 -13.44 4.56 10.19
C ILE A 104 -13.10 3.08 10.39
N GLN A 105 -14.06 2.21 10.17
CA GLN A 105 -13.90 0.76 10.34
C GLN A 105 -14.33 0.06 9.06
N LEU A 106 -13.42 -0.69 8.45
CA LEU A 106 -13.59 -1.27 7.13
C LEU A 106 -13.19 -2.75 7.11
N THR A 107 -13.83 -3.51 6.22
CA THR A 107 -13.46 -4.87 5.86
C THR A 107 -13.19 -4.93 4.36
N TRP A 108 -12.20 -5.71 3.96
CA TRP A 108 -11.91 -5.95 2.54
C TRP A 108 -13.07 -6.69 1.87
N ASN A 109 -13.57 -6.13 0.78
CA ASN A 109 -14.54 -6.78 -0.08
C ASN A 109 -13.83 -7.33 -1.33
N LYS A 110 -13.75 -8.66 -1.43
CA LYS A 110 -13.08 -9.35 -2.55
C LYS A 110 -13.79 -9.16 -3.88
N SER A 111 -15.12 -9.01 -3.90
CA SER A 111 -15.88 -8.88 -5.15
C SER A 111 -15.74 -7.49 -5.79
N SER A 112 -15.68 -6.45 -4.96
CA SER A 112 -15.50 -5.06 -5.40
C SER A 112 -14.04 -4.59 -5.40
N ASN A 113 -13.11 -5.41 -4.86
CA ASN A 113 -11.68 -5.14 -4.77
C ASN A 113 -11.39 -3.79 -4.07
N GLN A 114 -12.07 -3.56 -2.94
CA GLN A 114 -11.95 -2.35 -2.13
C GLN A 114 -12.33 -2.62 -0.67
N PHE A 115 -11.99 -1.70 0.22
CA PHE A 115 -12.44 -1.71 1.61
C PHE A 115 -13.80 -1.02 1.74
N GLU A 116 -14.71 -1.63 2.49
CA GLU A 116 -16.07 -1.14 2.73
C GLU A 116 -16.42 -1.22 4.21
N GLY A 117 -17.21 -0.27 4.70
CA GLY A 117 -17.64 -0.26 6.09
C GLY A 117 -18.29 1.04 6.49
N LYS A 118 -17.96 1.54 7.69
CA LYS A 118 -18.60 2.74 8.24
C LYS A 118 -17.58 3.75 8.76
N TRP A 119 -17.96 5.03 8.67
CA TRP A 119 -17.35 6.11 9.41
C TRP A 119 -18.23 6.49 10.61
N TYR A 120 -17.62 7.06 11.64
CA TYR A 120 -18.26 7.50 12.88
C TYR A 120 -17.63 8.81 13.32
N VAL A 121 -18.45 9.79 13.68
CA VAL A 121 -17.99 11.04 14.26
C VAL A 121 -18.84 11.44 15.45
N ARG A 122 -18.17 12.01 16.45
CA ARG A 122 -18.79 12.55 17.64
C ARG A 122 -18.10 13.85 18.01
N THR A 123 -18.84 14.95 17.92
CA THR A 123 -18.43 16.28 18.34
C THR A 123 -19.54 16.89 19.19
N ASN A 124 -19.26 18.03 19.83
CA ASN A 124 -20.28 18.75 20.59
C ASN A 124 -21.43 19.28 19.70
N LYS A 125 -21.21 19.43 18.39
CA LYS A 125 -22.19 20.00 17.44
C LYS A 125 -22.83 18.98 16.50
N TYR A 126 -22.20 17.83 16.33
CA TYR A 126 -22.61 16.84 15.34
C TYR A 126 -22.23 15.42 15.77
N HIS A 127 -23.17 14.51 15.56
CA HIS A 127 -23.00 13.08 15.72
C HIS A 127 -23.49 12.41 14.44
N GLY A 128 -22.70 11.49 13.90
CA GLY A 128 -23.04 10.84 12.65
C GLY A 128 -22.27 9.55 12.45
N ASN A 129 -22.87 8.66 11.69
CA ASN A 129 -22.21 7.48 11.15
C ASN A 129 -22.93 7.05 9.88
N ASP A 130 -22.18 6.57 8.89
CA ASP A 130 -22.75 5.98 7.68
C ASP A 130 -21.68 5.24 6.89
N LYS A 131 -22.02 4.80 5.68
CA LYS A 131 -21.18 4.03 4.77
C LYS A 131 -19.92 4.78 4.36
N PHE A 132 -18.83 4.02 4.26
CA PHE A 132 -17.53 4.46 3.76
C PHE A 132 -16.96 3.43 2.79
N GLN A 133 -16.33 3.89 1.71
CA GLN A 133 -15.63 3.06 0.75
C GLN A 133 -14.24 3.60 0.48
N LEU A 134 -13.27 2.69 0.34
CA LEU A 134 -11.86 3.02 0.21
C LEU A 134 -11.19 2.08 -0.81
N LYS A 135 -10.73 2.64 -1.93
CA LYS A 135 -10.17 1.89 -3.05
C LYS A 135 -8.76 2.34 -3.37
N PHE A 136 -7.85 1.39 -3.59
CA PHE A 136 -6.49 1.71 -3.99
C PHE A 136 -6.48 2.38 -5.36
N ASP A 137 -5.73 3.46 -5.49
CA ASP A 137 -5.70 4.28 -6.72
C ASP A 137 -4.65 3.81 -7.74
N GLY A 138 -3.94 2.71 -7.46
CA GLY A 138 -2.90 2.17 -8.34
C GLY A 138 -1.58 2.94 -8.32
N ARG A 139 -1.52 4.08 -7.62
CA ARG A 139 -0.33 4.93 -7.54
C ARG A 139 0.38 4.74 -6.22
N HIS A 140 1.64 4.31 -6.27
CA HIS A 140 2.51 4.26 -5.11
C HIS A 140 3.04 5.66 -4.75
N LEU A 141 3.47 5.83 -3.49
CA LEU A 141 4.21 7.03 -3.10
C LEU A 141 5.58 6.96 -3.77
N SER A 142 5.94 7.98 -4.55
CA SER A 142 7.29 8.09 -5.08
C SER A 142 8.26 8.34 -3.93
N ALA A 143 9.28 7.51 -3.79
CA ALA A 143 10.47 7.93 -3.06
C ALA A 143 11.10 9.07 -3.88
N ASN A 144 11.23 10.26 -3.31
CA ASN A 144 12.15 11.25 -3.85
C ASN A 144 13.56 10.69 -3.63
N LEU A 145 14.06 9.96 -4.62
CA LEU A 145 15.49 9.72 -4.74
C LEU A 145 16.09 11.07 -5.11
N ASN A 146 16.63 11.79 -4.14
CA ASN A 146 17.42 12.99 -4.42
C ASN A 146 18.58 12.56 -5.33
N SER A 147 18.68 13.19 -6.50
CA SER A 147 19.72 12.94 -7.51
C SER A 147 21.15 13.23 -7.04
N ASP A 148 21.31 13.77 -5.84
CA ASP A 148 22.60 14.13 -5.24
C ASP A 148 23.18 13.02 -4.36
N ASP A 149 22.45 11.92 -4.16
CA ASP A 149 23.00 10.71 -3.55
C ASP A 149 23.67 9.88 -4.65
N LYS A 150 25.00 9.76 -4.58
CA LYS A 150 25.83 9.11 -5.59
C LYS A 150 25.31 7.68 -5.85
N SER A 151 24.74 7.49 -7.04
CA SER A 151 24.42 6.20 -7.66
C SER A 151 24.13 5.03 -6.70
N LEU A 152 22.91 4.93 -6.19
CA LEU A 152 22.37 3.62 -5.82
C LEU A 152 22.16 2.82 -7.12
N GLY A 153 23.21 2.16 -7.59
CA GLY A 153 23.17 1.29 -8.75
C GLY A 153 22.37 0.03 -8.43
N PHE A 154 21.08 0.02 -8.74
CA PHE A 154 20.28 -1.19 -8.64
C PHE A 154 20.51 -2.06 -9.89
N THR A 155 20.86 -3.33 -9.68
CA THR A 155 20.96 -4.31 -10.77
C THR A 155 19.64 -5.06 -10.85
N ILE A 156 18.97 -4.98 -12.00
CA ILE A 156 17.80 -5.82 -12.29
C ILE A 156 18.31 -7.14 -12.87
N SER A 157 18.38 -8.20 -12.06
CA SER A 157 18.62 -9.55 -12.55
C SER A 157 17.28 -10.21 -12.88
N GLY A 158 16.89 -10.18 -14.16
CA GLY A 158 15.70 -10.85 -14.66
C GLY A 158 15.97 -11.45 -16.04
N GLY A 159 15.63 -12.73 -16.22
CA GLY A 159 15.60 -13.36 -17.53
C GLY A 159 14.39 -12.87 -18.33
N ILE A 160 14.58 -12.61 -19.62
CA ILE A 160 13.47 -12.38 -20.55
C ILE A 160 12.87 -13.75 -20.86
N ASP A 161 11.78 -14.11 -20.19
CA ASP A 161 10.98 -15.24 -20.68
C ASP A 161 10.42 -14.85 -22.04
N LYS A 162 10.59 -15.74 -23.02
CA LYS A 162 9.99 -15.55 -24.35
C LYS A 162 8.48 -15.38 -24.17
N PRO A 163 7.88 -14.27 -24.62
CA PRO A 163 6.49 -13.98 -24.33
C PRO A 163 5.58 -15.03 -24.96
N VAL A 164 4.80 -15.73 -24.13
CA VAL A 164 3.79 -16.70 -24.60
C VAL A 164 2.59 -15.97 -25.22
N HIS A 165 2.39 -14.67 -24.95
CA HIS A 165 1.36 -13.84 -25.59
C HIS A 165 1.85 -12.42 -25.91
N LYS A 166 1.55 -11.95 -27.13
CA LYS A 166 2.05 -10.74 -27.80
C LYS A 166 1.77 -9.37 -27.12
N HIS A 167 1.13 -9.31 -25.95
CA HIS A 167 0.61 -8.03 -25.44
C HIS A 167 1.03 -7.62 -24.04
N PHE A 168 1.76 -8.43 -23.28
CA PHE A 168 2.22 -7.99 -21.96
C PHE A 168 3.62 -8.54 -21.64
N THR A 169 4.63 -7.67 -21.72
CA THR A 169 5.90 -7.89 -21.03
C THR A 169 5.74 -7.42 -19.58
N SER A 170 5.60 -8.36 -18.67
CA SER A 170 5.61 -8.10 -17.23
C SER A 170 7.07 -8.14 -16.74
N ILE A 171 7.56 -7.09 -16.09
CA ILE A 171 8.82 -7.17 -15.34
C ILE A 171 8.45 -7.60 -13.91
N VAL A 172 8.89 -8.79 -13.50
CA VAL A 172 8.74 -9.28 -12.12
C VAL A 172 10.07 -9.04 -11.41
N ILE A 173 10.08 -8.12 -10.45
CA ILE A 173 11.23 -7.88 -9.59
C ILE A 173 11.08 -8.78 -8.36
N SER A 174 11.88 -9.84 -8.27
CA SER A 174 11.79 -10.82 -7.18
C SER A 174 12.59 -10.41 -5.94
N HIS A 175 13.70 -9.67 -6.11
CA HIS A 175 14.56 -9.21 -5.03
C HIS A 175 15.19 -7.86 -5.38
N ILE A 176 15.37 -6.99 -4.38
CA ILE A 176 16.17 -5.76 -4.46
C ILE A 176 17.28 -5.91 -3.44
N TYR A 177 18.53 -5.87 -3.90
CA TYR A 177 19.71 -5.86 -3.04
C TYR A 177 20.36 -4.48 -3.11
N GLU A 178 20.83 -3.98 -1.98
CA GLU A 178 21.78 -2.86 -1.96
C GLU A 178 23.08 -3.33 -2.61
N ASN A 179 23.53 -2.62 -3.63
CA ASN A 179 24.72 -2.98 -4.39
C ASN A 179 25.95 -2.31 -3.77
N THR A 180 26.63 -3.00 -2.87
CA THR A 180 27.86 -2.51 -2.21
C THR A 180 29.10 -2.50 -3.13
N VAL A 181 28.97 -2.92 -4.39
CA VAL A 181 30.09 -2.98 -5.34
C VAL A 181 30.30 -1.64 -6.06
N ALA A 182 29.28 -0.79 -6.18
CA ALA A 182 29.40 0.53 -6.80
C ALA A 182 30.38 1.45 -6.05
N ASP A 183 30.53 1.26 -4.74
CA ASP A 183 31.41 2.06 -3.89
C ASP A 183 32.91 1.73 -4.05
N ARG A 184 33.26 0.57 -4.64
CA ARG A 184 34.68 0.15 -4.78
C ARG A 184 35.41 0.77 -5.98
N ILE A 185 34.71 1.32 -6.96
CA ILE A 185 35.35 1.94 -8.13
C ILE A 185 35.89 3.35 -7.82
N GLU A 186 35.41 4.00 -6.75
CA GLU A 186 35.88 5.33 -6.33
C GLU A 186 37.13 5.30 -5.41
N GLN A 187 37.59 4.12 -4.97
CA GLN A 187 38.79 3.96 -4.12
C GLN A 187 40.07 3.53 -4.87
N LEU A 188 40.05 3.46 -6.21
CA LEU A 188 41.21 3.11 -7.05
C LEU A 188 41.68 4.26 -7.97
N LYS A 189 41.41 5.51 -7.59
CA LYS A 189 42.02 6.71 -8.21
C LYS A 189 42.87 7.44 -7.17
#